data_AF-A0A4Q1UE21-F1
#
_entry.id   AF-A0A4Q1UE21-F1
#
_cell.length_a   1.000
_cell.length_b   1.000
_cell.length_c   1.000
_cell.angle_alpha   90.00
_cell.angle_beta   90.00
_cell.angle_gamma   90.00
#
_symmetry.space_group_name_H-M   'P 1'
#
loop_
_entity.id
_entity.type
_entity.pdbx_description
1 polymer ?
#
loop_
_entity_poly.entity_id
_entity_poly.type
_entity_poly.pdbx_seq_one_letter_code
_entity_poly.pdbx_strand_id
1 'polypeptide(L)'
;MSSLALHVADKPPGDPAELTGFYTALLAILNAEARERHGWEGSVIANLGVLDGYVFVEIRPGEAFATIDELRAFRKRQIEEEKRAEEPPKQSRLI
;
A
#
# COMPACT_ATOMS: atom_id res chain seq x y z
N MET A 1 11.36 7.09 -12.74
CA MET A 1 11.03 5.76 -12.19
C MET A 1 9.59 5.46 -12.55
N SER A 2 9.28 4.26 -13.03
CA SER A 2 7.92 3.83 -13.37
C SER A 2 7.20 3.26 -12.14
N SER A 3 5.91 3.55 -12.00
CA SER A 3 5.01 2.93 -11.01
C SER A 3 3.69 2.54 -11.65
N LEU A 4 3.01 1.56 -11.06
CA LEU A 4 1.66 1.14 -11.46
C LEU A 4 0.69 1.41 -10.32
N ALA A 5 -0.44 2.02 -10.63
CA ALA A 5 -1.52 2.28 -9.69
C ALA A 5 -2.84 1.78 -10.29
N LEU A 6 -3.60 1.02 -9.48
CA LEU A 6 -4.95 0.60 -9.83
C LEU A 6 -5.95 1.17 -8.81
N HIS A 7 -7.01 1.79 -9.33
CA HIS A 7 -8.10 2.35 -8.54
C HIS A 7 -9.34 1.49 -8.76
N VAL A 8 -9.94 0.99 -7.67
CA VAL A 8 -11.17 0.19 -7.75
C VAL A 8 -12.30 0.93 -7.06
N ALA A 9 -13.41 1.10 -7.78
CA ALA A 9 -14.61 1.81 -7.35
C ALA A 9 -15.59 0.85 -6.65
N ASP A 10 -15.58 0.79 -5.33
CA ASP A 10 -16.75 0.43 -4.52
C ASP A 10 -16.51 0.90 -3.07
N LYS A 11 -17.59 1.12 -2.30
CA LYS A 11 -17.65 1.66 -0.92
C LYS A 11 -16.32 1.49 -0.14
N PRO A 12 -15.80 2.54 0.55
CA PRO A 12 -14.50 2.49 1.23
C PRO A 12 -14.47 1.26 2.11
N PRO A 13 -13.63 0.28 1.78
CA PRO A 13 -13.74 -0.99 2.43
C PRO A 13 -12.99 -0.79 3.76
N GLY A 14 -13.54 -1.41 4.82
CA GLY A 14 -12.99 -1.34 6.19
C GLY A 14 -11.54 -1.81 6.29
N ASP A 15 -11.08 -2.08 7.51
CA ASP A 15 -9.72 -2.54 7.80
C ASP A 15 -9.25 -3.61 6.77
N PRO A 16 -8.04 -3.51 6.17
CA PRO A 16 -7.50 -4.55 5.29
C PRO A 16 -7.58 -5.98 5.83
N ALA A 17 -7.63 -6.15 7.17
CA ALA A 17 -7.93 -7.44 7.80
C ALA A 17 -9.29 -8.02 7.37
N GLU A 18 -10.32 -7.20 7.19
CA GLU A 18 -11.68 -7.57 6.80
C GLU A 18 -11.82 -7.91 5.31
N LEU A 19 -10.78 -7.64 4.49
CA LEU A 19 -10.87 -7.61 3.02
C LEU A 19 -9.72 -8.36 2.34
N THR A 20 -9.18 -9.36 3.02
CA THR A 20 -8.04 -10.17 2.54
C THR A 20 -8.24 -10.69 1.11
N GLY A 21 -9.47 -11.08 0.74
CA GLY A 21 -9.79 -11.54 -0.61
C GLY A 21 -9.68 -10.45 -1.68
N PHE A 22 -10.20 -9.24 -1.39
CA PHE A 22 -10.13 -8.09 -2.29
C PHE A 22 -8.68 -7.68 -2.57
N TYR A 23 -7.88 -7.49 -1.52
CA TYR A 23 -6.49 -7.08 -1.68
C TYR A 23 -5.61 -8.15 -2.33
N THR A 24 -5.87 -9.43 -2.05
CA THR A 24 -5.20 -10.53 -2.75
C THR A 24 -5.47 -10.48 -4.26
N ALA A 25 -6.73 -10.29 -4.65
CA ALA A 25 -7.10 -10.17 -6.06
C ALA A 25 -6.49 -8.93 -6.73
N LEU A 26 -6.52 -7.78 -6.04
CA LEU A 26 -5.92 -6.54 -6.52
C LEU A 26 -4.41 -6.67 -6.75
N LEU A 27 -3.68 -7.26 -5.80
CA LEU A 27 -2.25 -7.53 -5.93
C LEU A 27 -1.96 -8.52 -7.05
N ALA A 28 -2.78 -9.55 -7.24
CA ALA A 28 -2.62 -10.48 -8.35
C ALA A 28 -2.72 -9.78 -9.71
N ILE A 29 -3.68 -8.86 -9.89
CA ILE A 29 -3.83 -8.07 -11.10
C ILE A 29 -2.60 -7.18 -11.33
N LEU A 30 -2.16 -6.46 -10.28
CA LEU A 30 -1.01 -5.57 -10.35
C LEU A 30 0.29 -6.33 -10.68
N ASN A 31 0.49 -7.49 -10.05
CA ASN A 31 1.66 -8.33 -10.29
C ASN A 31 1.65 -8.94 -11.69
N ALA A 32 0.48 -9.34 -12.20
CA ALA A 32 0.33 -9.80 -13.58
C ALA A 32 0.68 -8.68 -14.57
N GLU A 33 0.14 -7.47 -14.40
CA GLU A 33 0.45 -6.31 -15.25
C GLU A 33 1.94 -5.97 -15.21
N ALA A 34 2.54 -5.93 -14.01
CA ALA A 34 3.96 -5.68 -13.81
C ALA A 34 4.83 -6.69 -14.58
N ARG A 35 4.47 -7.98 -14.53
CA ARG A 35 5.19 -9.03 -15.24
C ARG A 35 4.96 -8.99 -16.75
N GLU A 36 3.70 -8.98 -17.17
CA GLU A 36 3.30 -9.21 -18.56
C GLU A 36 3.54 -8.00 -19.45
N ARG A 37 3.34 -6.78 -18.93
CA ARG A 37 3.46 -5.55 -19.71
C ARG A 37 4.73 -4.77 -19.45
N HIS A 38 5.28 -4.89 -18.24
CA HIS A 38 6.46 -4.11 -17.85
C HIS A 38 7.72 -4.95 -17.67
N GLY A 39 7.62 -6.29 -17.72
CA GLY A 39 8.76 -7.20 -17.60
C GLY A 39 9.42 -7.15 -16.22
N TRP A 40 8.70 -6.77 -15.17
CA TRP A 40 9.25 -6.73 -13.82
C TRP A 40 9.40 -8.14 -13.25
N GLU A 41 10.56 -8.43 -12.66
CA GLU A 41 10.85 -9.70 -11.99
C GLU A 41 10.18 -9.80 -10.60
N GLY A 42 9.82 -8.66 -10.03
CA GLY A 42 9.10 -8.53 -8.77
C GLY A 42 8.52 -7.12 -8.60
N SER A 43 7.76 -6.93 -7.53
CA SER A 43 7.05 -5.69 -7.23
C SER A 43 6.98 -5.44 -5.73
N VAL A 44 7.20 -4.20 -5.32
CA VAL A 44 7.04 -3.78 -3.92
C VAL A 44 5.95 -2.74 -3.80
N ILE A 45 5.24 -2.76 -2.67
CA ILE A 45 4.19 -1.80 -2.36
C ILE A 45 4.83 -0.46 -2.05
N ALA A 46 4.49 0.54 -2.84
CA ALA A 46 5.01 1.90 -2.72
C ALA A 46 4.02 2.83 -2.03
N ASN A 47 2.71 2.59 -2.23
CA ASN A 47 1.67 3.40 -1.63
C ASN A 47 0.38 2.60 -1.45
N LEU A 48 -0.38 2.94 -0.42
CA LEU A 48 -1.69 2.39 -0.10
C LEU A 48 -2.50 3.51 0.52
N GLY A 49 -3.73 3.68 0.06
CA GLY A 49 -4.65 4.60 0.70
C GLY A 49 -6.07 4.51 0.17
N VAL A 50 -6.93 5.33 0.78
CA VAL A 50 -8.32 5.51 0.38
C VAL A 50 -8.53 6.99 0.09
N LEU A 51 -8.98 7.32 -1.11
CA LEU A 51 -9.31 8.69 -1.51
C LEU A 51 -10.70 8.69 -2.15
N ASP A 52 -11.58 9.57 -1.67
CA ASP A 52 -12.96 9.70 -2.18
C ASP A 52 -13.74 8.37 -2.24
N GLY A 53 -13.46 7.46 -1.31
CA GLY A 53 -14.08 6.12 -1.26
C GLY A 53 -13.40 5.07 -2.15
N TYR A 54 -12.37 5.45 -2.91
CA TYR A 54 -11.61 4.54 -3.76
C TYR A 54 -10.37 4.03 -3.03
N VAL A 55 -10.16 2.72 -3.06
CA VAL A 55 -8.87 2.14 -2.66
C VAL A 55 -7.89 2.27 -3.82
N PHE A 56 -6.67 2.72 -3.51
CA PHE A 56 -5.55 2.66 -4.42
C PHE A 56 -4.38 1.89 -3.80
N VAL A 57 -3.74 1.07 -4.63
CA VAL A 57 -2.47 0.41 -4.31
C VAL A 57 -1.50 0.77 -5.43
N GLU A 58 -0.35 1.33 -5.05
CA GLU A 58 0.76 1.60 -5.94
C GLU A 58 1.86 0.56 -5.72
N ILE A 59 2.35 -0.03 -6.82
CA ILE A 59 3.53 -0.90 -6.80
C ILE A 59 4.66 -0.33 -7.68
N ARG A 60 5.89 -0.70 -7.33
CA ARG A 60 7.14 -0.36 -8.04
C ARG A 60 7.97 -1.61 -8.28
N PRO A 61 8.96 -1.59 -9.19
CA PRO A 61 9.86 -2.72 -9.39
C PRO A 61 10.53 -3.14 -8.07
N GLY A 62 10.63 -4.45 -7.86
CA GLY A 62 11.27 -5.04 -6.68
C GLY A 62 11.83 -6.43 -6.97
N GLU A 63 12.40 -7.06 -5.94
CA GLU A 63 13.07 -8.37 -6.07
C GLU A 63 12.08 -9.56 -6.05
N ALA A 64 10.94 -9.41 -5.37
CA ALA A 64 9.89 -10.41 -5.29
C ALA A 64 8.53 -9.74 -5.50
N PHE A 65 7.51 -10.50 -5.93
CA PHE A 65 6.16 -9.96 -6.15
C PHE A 65 5.46 -9.64 -4.84
N ALA A 66 4.78 -8.49 -4.82
CA ALA A 66 4.05 -7.99 -3.67
C ALA A 66 2.99 -8.98 -3.19
N THR A 67 2.97 -9.23 -1.89
CA THR A 67 2.07 -10.17 -1.22
C THR A 67 1.11 -9.47 -0.25
N ILE A 68 0.07 -10.19 0.17
CA ILE A 68 -0.87 -9.69 1.18
C ILE A 68 -0.19 -9.42 2.52
N ASP A 69 0.79 -10.24 2.91
CA ASP A 69 1.49 -10.06 4.18
C ASP A 69 2.40 -8.83 4.16
N GLU A 70 3.01 -8.54 3.01
CA GLU A 70 3.73 -7.27 2.81
C GLU A 70 2.80 -6.08 2.83
N LEU A 71 1.58 -6.18 2.29
CA LEU A 71 0.58 -5.12 2.36
C LEU A 71 0.15 -4.86 3.80
N ARG A 72 -0.07 -5.90 4.60
CA ARG A 72 -0.40 -5.77 6.03
C ARG A 72 0.75 -5.12 6.79
N ALA A 73 1.99 -5.55 6.54
CA ALA A 73 3.17 -4.95 7.14
C ALA A 73 3.34 -3.48 6.71
N PHE A 74 3.07 -3.17 5.45
CA PHE A 74 3.11 -1.81 4.91
C PHE A 74 2.08 -0.91 5.58
N ARG A 75 0.81 -1.36 5.71
CA ARG A 75 -0.23 -0.57 6.39
C ARG A 75 0.09 -0.37 7.87
N LYS A 76 0.62 -1.39 8.54
CA LYS A 76 1.05 -1.26 9.94
C LYS A 76 2.12 -0.17 10.10
N ARG A 77 3.14 -0.15 9.23
CA ARG A 77 4.17 0.90 9.23
C ARG A 77 3.59 2.29 8.95
N GLN A 78 2.68 2.41 7.97
CA GLN A 78 1.99 3.69 7.72
C GLN A 78 1.25 4.20 8.97
N ILE A 79 0.50 3.34 9.67
CA ILE A 79 -0.22 3.73 10.89
C ILE A 79 0.76 4.16 11.99
N GLU A 80 1.90 3.48 12.13
CA GLU A 80 2.94 3.85 13.10
C GLU A 80 3.58 5.21 12.77
N GLU A 81 3.80 5.50 11.48
CA GLU A 81 4.31 6.79 10.99
C GLU A 81 3.29 7.93 11.15
N GLU A 82 2.02 7.69 10.81
CA GLU A 82 0.90 8.61 11.01
C GLU A 82 0.81 9.01 12.49
N LYS A 83 0.84 8.03 13.41
CA LYS A 83 0.83 8.28 14.86
C LYS A 83 2.05 9.07 15.34
N ARG A 84 3.24 8.79 14.80
CA ARG A 84 4.46 9.54 15.15
C ARG A 84 4.40 10.97 14.66
N ALA A 85 3.79 11.23 13.50
CA ALA A 85 3.63 12.57 12.95
C ALA A 85 2.59 13.43 13.71
N GLU A 86 1.62 12.78 14.36
CA GLU A 86 0.61 13.44 15.21
C GLU A 86 1.13 13.82 16.61
N GLU A 87 2.24 13.23 17.07
CA GLU A 87 2.88 13.63 18.33
C GLU A 87 3.59 14.99 18.16
N PRO A 88 3.20 16.06 18.89
CA PRO A 88 3.90 17.33 18.81
C PRO A 88 5.36 17.12 19.26
N PRO A 89 6.35 17.80 18.63
CA PRO A 89 7.73 17.70 19.06
C PRO A 89 7.78 18.07 20.54
N LYS A 90 8.29 17.16 21.39
CA LYS A 90 8.57 17.47 22.79
C LYS A 90 9.55 18.64 22.78
N GLN A 91 9.03 19.86 22.94
CA GLN A 91 9.85 21.02 23.23
C GLN A 91 10.52 20.71 24.58
N SER A 92 11.75 20.25 24.52
CA SER A 92 12.68 20.34 25.64
C SER A 92 12.78 21.82 25.99
N ARG A 93 11.98 22.25 26.98
CA ARG A 93 12.26 23.48 27.70
C ARG A 93 13.60 23.28 28.38
N LEU A 94 14.67 23.78 27.76
CA LEU A 94 15.86 24.17 28.50
C LEU A 94 15.43 25.32 29.41
N ILE A 95 15.40 25.04 30.71
CA ILE A 95 15.40 26.04 31.78
C ILE A 95 16.85 26.20 32.22
#